data_AF-A0A3L9DTP5-F1
#
_entry.id   AF-A0A3L9DTP5-F1
#
_cell.length_a   1.000
_cell.length_b   1.000
_cell.length_c   1.000
_cell.angle_alpha   90.00
_cell.angle_beta   90.00
_cell.angle_gamma   90.00
#
_symmetry.space_group_name_H-M   'P 1'
#
loop_
_entity.id
_entity.type
_entity.pdbx_description
1 polymer ?
#
loop_
_entity_poly.entity_id
_entity_poly.type
_entity_poly.pdbx_seq_one_letter_code
_entity_poly.pdbx_strand_id
1 'polypeptide(L)'
;MRIYKSVRLASVTSFWVDELIEFKQKQLEKEIAQGLIEKAENSLLSDFPFLNGVSRNIAFKVSFSSIVEMCYRNTTSYDSEDWDMLAQEMDKLSFKIDSDASTTPKLYLDDEIWNGLESYQRKFMGENNRRILRLSYIIKLVIFAGYKQYQKEIL
;
A
#
# COMPACT_ATOMS: atom_id res chain seq x y z
N MET A 1 2.24 -14.79 -7.63
CA MET A 1 0.84 -15.12 -8.01
C MET A 1 -0.05 -14.20 -7.20
N ARG A 2 -1.12 -13.61 -7.76
CA ARG A 2 -1.94 -12.66 -7.00
C ARG A 2 -3.16 -13.32 -6.36
N ILE A 3 -3.49 -12.93 -5.13
CA ILE A 3 -4.51 -13.57 -4.31
C ILE A 3 -5.47 -12.51 -3.76
N TYR A 4 -6.77 -12.81 -3.83
CA TYR A 4 -7.80 -12.03 -3.15
C TYR A 4 -7.96 -12.45 -1.69
N LYS A 5 -7.80 -11.52 -0.74
CA LYS A 5 -8.21 -11.70 0.66
C LYS A 5 -9.03 -10.50 1.14
N SER A 6 -10.09 -10.78 1.90
CA SER A 6 -10.87 -9.74 2.57
C SER A 6 -10.33 -9.51 3.97
N VAL A 7 -10.04 -8.25 4.32
CA VAL A 7 -9.54 -7.90 5.65
C VAL A 7 -10.40 -6.79 6.23
N ARG A 8 -10.91 -6.98 7.45
CA ARG A 8 -11.66 -5.95 8.16
C ARG A 8 -10.68 -4.91 8.74
N LEU A 9 -10.79 -3.67 8.29
CA LEU A 9 -9.94 -2.55 8.68
C LEU A 9 -10.76 -1.49 9.43
N ALA A 10 -10.13 -0.77 10.35
CA ALA A 10 -10.76 0.40 10.98
C ALA A 10 -11.00 1.48 9.92
N SER A 11 -12.11 2.22 9.99
CA SER A 11 -12.48 3.23 8.97
C SER A 11 -11.41 4.29 8.73
N VAL A 12 -10.66 4.68 9.76
CA VAL A 12 -9.51 5.59 9.64
C VAL A 12 -8.46 5.09 8.63
N THR A 13 -8.31 3.77 8.51
CA THR A 13 -7.39 3.14 7.56
C THR A 13 -7.82 3.38 6.13
N SER A 14 -9.14 3.31 5.85
CA SER A 14 -9.68 3.63 4.54
C SER A 14 -9.45 5.10 4.19
N PHE A 15 -9.66 6.00 5.14
CA PHE A 15 -9.39 7.42 4.95
C PHE A 15 -7.92 7.68 4.52
N TRP A 16 -6.94 7.10 5.21
CA TRP A 16 -5.53 7.24 4.80
C TRP A 16 -5.24 6.68 3.41
N VAL A 17 -5.89 5.57 3.04
CA VAL A 17 -5.74 5.00 1.70
C VAL A 17 -6.36 5.89 0.65
N ASP A 18 -7.53 6.47 0.90
CA ASP A 18 -8.20 7.34 -0.07
C ASP A 18 -7.36 8.60 -0.35
N GLU A 19 -6.76 9.20 0.69
CA GLU A 19 -5.79 10.31 0.56
C GLU A 19 -4.57 9.91 -0.29
N LEU A 20 -4.00 8.72 -0.03
CA LEU A 20 -2.87 8.20 -0.81
C LEU A 20 -3.26 7.85 -2.26
N ILE A 21 -4.49 7.37 -2.49
CA ILE A 21 -5.02 7.13 -3.83
C ILE A 21 -5.11 8.44 -4.59
N GLU A 22 -5.70 9.49 -4.01
CA GLU A 22 -5.83 10.79 -4.66
C GLU A 22 -4.46 11.36 -5.03
N PHE A 23 -3.50 11.29 -4.10
CA PHE A 23 -2.14 11.72 -4.36
C PHE A 23 -1.49 10.98 -5.54
N LYS A 24 -1.51 9.64 -5.50
CA LYS A 24 -0.89 8.83 -6.54
C LYS A 24 -1.61 8.96 -7.88
N GLN A 25 -2.92 9.22 -7.86
CA GLN A 25 -3.70 9.48 -9.06
C GLN A 25 -3.23 10.79 -9.74
N LYS A 26 -3.02 11.87 -8.99
CA LYS A 26 -2.44 13.12 -9.51
C LYS A 26 -1.05 12.91 -10.10
N GLN A 27 -0.19 12.13 -9.42
CA GLN A 27 1.13 11.78 -9.96
C GLN A 27 1.01 11.00 -11.27
N LEU A 28 0.14 10.00 -11.33
CA LEU A 28 -0.08 9.18 -12.52
C LEU A 28 -0.59 10.03 -13.70
N GLU A 29 -1.54 10.92 -13.48
CA GLU A 29 -2.08 11.81 -14.53
C GLU A 29 -1.00 12.71 -15.12
N LYS A 30 -0.11 13.24 -14.28
CA LYS A 30 1.05 14.02 -14.72
C LYS A 30 2.00 13.19 -15.58
N GLU A 31 2.33 11.98 -15.16
CA GLU A 31 3.21 11.08 -15.92
C GLU A 31 2.58 10.64 -17.26
N ILE A 32 1.27 10.38 -17.27
CA ILE A 32 0.52 10.09 -18.51
C ILE A 32 0.60 11.28 -19.47
N ALA A 33 0.39 12.51 -18.98
CA ALA A 33 0.54 13.72 -19.79
C ALA A 33 1.99 13.92 -20.32
N GLN A 34 2.98 13.31 -19.66
CA GLN A 34 4.40 13.30 -20.06
C GLN A 34 4.80 12.07 -20.89
N GLY A 35 3.82 11.34 -21.44
CA GLY A 35 4.05 10.25 -22.39
C GLY A 35 4.34 8.88 -21.75
N LEU A 36 3.92 8.64 -20.50
CA LEU A 36 4.11 7.34 -19.83
C LEU A 36 3.57 6.16 -20.65
N ILE A 37 2.38 6.30 -21.24
CA ILE A 37 1.74 5.20 -21.99
C ILE A 37 2.57 4.82 -23.21
N GLU A 38 3.00 5.80 -24.01
CA GLU A 38 3.84 5.56 -25.19
C GLU A 38 5.18 4.92 -24.81
N LYS A 39 5.82 5.43 -23.75
CA LYS A 39 7.07 4.84 -23.22
C LYS A 39 6.87 3.38 -22.80
N ALA A 40 5.76 3.08 -22.13
CA ALA A 40 5.43 1.71 -21.71
C ALA A 40 5.18 0.78 -22.91
N GLU A 41 4.45 1.24 -23.93
CA GLU A 41 4.21 0.46 -25.15
C GLU A 41 5.50 0.19 -25.93
N ASN A 42 6.35 1.20 -26.06
CA ASN A 42 7.64 1.07 -26.73
C ASN A 42 8.58 0.10 -25.98
N SER A 43 8.60 0.19 -24.64
CA SER A 43 9.36 -0.75 -23.81
C SER A 43 8.85 -2.18 -23.97
N LEU A 44 7.52 -2.37 -23.95
CA LEU A 44 6.90 -3.68 -24.13
C LEU A 44 7.24 -4.29 -25.50
N LEU A 45 7.22 -3.49 -26.58
CA LEU A 45 7.60 -3.97 -27.90
C LEU A 45 9.10 -4.28 -28.01
N SER A 46 9.95 -3.49 -27.35
CA SER A 46 11.38 -3.72 -27.30
C SER A 46 11.70 -5.06 -26.63
N ASP A 47 11.07 -5.34 -25.50
CA ASP A 47 11.28 -6.58 -24.74
C ASP A 47 10.62 -7.79 -25.43
N PHE A 48 9.54 -7.56 -26.18
CA PHE A 48 8.77 -8.60 -26.86
C PHE A 48 8.52 -8.26 -28.33
N PRO A 49 9.52 -8.41 -29.22
CA PRO A 49 9.41 -8.02 -30.63
C PRO A 49 8.30 -8.73 -31.42
N PHE A 50 7.87 -9.91 -30.99
CA PHE A 50 6.76 -10.65 -31.61
C PHE A 50 5.42 -9.93 -31.51
N LEU A 51 5.31 -8.91 -30.64
CA LEU A 51 4.13 -8.04 -30.55
C LEU A 51 4.03 -7.05 -31.72
N ASN A 52 4.99 -7.02 -32.65
CA ASN A 52 4.88 -6.22 -33.85
C ASN A 52 3.67 -6.69 -34.70
N GLY A 53 2.76 -5.76 -35.03
CA GLY A 53 1.48 -6.07 -35.67
C GLY A 53 0.34 -6.41 -34.68
N VAL A 54 0.58 -6.37 -33.37
CA VAL A 54 -0.44 -6.57 -32.33
C VAL A 54 -0.83 -5.22 -31.73
N SER A 55 -2.14 -4.93 -31.70
CA SER A 55 -2.66 -3.76 -30.99
C SER A 55 -2.51 -3.94 -29.49
N ARG A 56 -1.92 -2.95 -28.81
CA ARG A 56 -1.68 -2.95 -27.36
C ARG A 56 -2.59 -1.91 -26.74
N ASN A 57 -3.20 -2.26 -25.60
CA ASN A 57 -4.00 -1.33 -24.83
C ASN A 57 -3.52 -1.40 -23.37
N ILE A 58 -2.78 -0.38 -22.95
CA ILE A 58 -2.21 -0.28 -21.60
C ILE A 58 -3.01 0.73 -20.79
N ALA A 59 -3.51 0.29 -19.63
CA ALA A 59 -4.17 1.14 -18.66
C ALA A 59 -3.51 1.01 -17.29
N PHE A 60 -3.12 2.14 -16.71
CA PHE A 60 -2.62 2.24 -15.35
C PHE A 60 -3.73 2.69 -14.42
N LYS A 61 -3.81 2.08 -13.23
CA LYS A 61 -4.83 2.42 -12.23
C LYS A 61 -4.22 2.42 -10.84
N VAL A 62 -4.56 3.46 -10.08
CA VAL A 62 -4.33 3.49 -8.63
C VAL A 62 -5.53 2.85 -7.94
N SER A 63 -5.25 1.93 -7.02
CA SER A 63 -6.27 1.19 -6.28
C SER A 63 -5.84 0.99 -4.82
N PHE A 64 -6.81 0.62 -3.96
CA PHE A 64 -6.51 0.26 -2.58
C PHE A 64 -5.39 -0.78 -2.51
N SER A 65 -5.46 -1.82 -3.35
CA SER A 65 -4.48 -2.91 -3.36
C SER A 65 -3.09 -2.41 -3.74
N SER A 66 -2.97 -1.59 -4.79
CA SER A 66 -1.67 -1.02 -5.18
C SER A 66 -1.08 -0.08 -4.13
N ILE A 67 -1.92 0.66 -3.40
CA ILE A 67 -1.46 1.49 -2.26
C ILE A 67 -0.92 0.61 -1.14
N VAL A 68 -1.62 -0.48 -0.76
CA VAL A 68 -1.11 -1.41 0.25
C VAL A 68 0.24 -1.99 -0.15
N GLU A 69 0.41 -2.41 -1.40
CA GLU A 69 1.69 -2.93 -1.87
C GLU A 69 2.80 -1.88 -1.85
N MET A 70 2.50 -0.65 -2.28
CA MET A 70 3.46 0.46 -2.23
C MET A 70 3.92 0.73 -0.80
N CYS A 71 2.97 0.88 0.13
CA CYS A 71 3.28 1.13 1.53
C CYS A 71 4.09 -0.03 2.14
N TYR A 72 3.76 -1.28 1.79
CA TYR A 72 4.54 -2.44 2.22
C TYR A 72 5.98 -2.36 1.70
N ARG A 73 6.18 -2.15 0.38
CA ARG A 73 7.51 -2.07 -0.24
C ARG A 73 8.36 -0.97 0.42
N ASN A 74 7.76 0.19 0.69
CA ASN A 74 8.43 1.33 1.34
C ASN A 74 8.82 1.07 2.81
N THR A 75 8.31 0.01 3.43
CA THR A 75 8.57 -0.34 4.83
C THR A 75 9.35 -1.65 4.98
N THR A 76 9.83 -2.23 3.89
CA THR A 76 10.62 -3.48 3.91
C THR A 76 11.94 -3.34 4.68
N SER A 77 12.53 -2.15 4.70
CA SER A 77 13.78 -1.86 5.40
C SER A 77 13.61 -1.48 6.88
N TYR A 78 12.38 -1.33 7.38
CA TYR A 78 12.14 -0.86 8.74
C TYR A 78 12.55 -1.91 9.77
N ASP A 79 13.24 -1.44 10.82
CA ASP A 79 13.61 -2.24 11.99
C ASP A 79 12.58 -2.12 13.13
N SER A 80 12.81 -2.82 14.24
CA SER A 80 11.88 -2.83 15.37
C SER A 80 11.67 -1.44 15.98
N GLU A 81 12.69 -0.60 16.04
CA GLU A 81 12.59 0.75 16.60
C GLU A 81 11.75 1.65 15.69
N ASP A 82 11.92 1.55 14.37
CA ASP A 82 11.08 2.26 13.38
C ASP A 82 9.60 1.92 13.58
N TRP A 83 9.28 0.64 13.79
CA TRP A 83 7.91 0.18 14.01
C TRP A 83 7.33 0.63 15.35
N ASP A 84 8.12 0.59 16.41
CA ASP A 84 7.70 1.04 17.74
C ASP A 84 7.42 2.55 17.74
N MET A 85 8.28 3.35 17.11
CA MET A 85 8.06 4.79 16.92
C MET A 85 6.77 5.02 16.12
N LEU A 86 6.60 4.32 15.00
CA LEU A 86 5.42 4.46 14.15
C LEU A 86 4.13 4.11 14.90
N ALA A 87 4.13 3.04 15.71
CA ALA A 87 2.98 2.65 16.51
C ALA A 87 2.63 3.72 17.55
N GLN A 88 3.63 4.26 18.26
CA GLN A 88 3.42 5.33 19.23
C GLN A 88 2.87 6.61 18.58
N GLU A 89 3.34 6.95 17.38
CA GLU A 89 2.83 8.10 16.62
C GLU A 89 1.40 7.89 16.14
N MET A 90 1.08 6.68 15.68
CA MET A 90 -0.28 6.32 15.28
C MET A 90 -1.26 6.43 16.44
N ASP A 91 -0.84 6.01 17.64
CA ASP A 91 -1.67 6.07 18.86
C ASP A 91 -1.87 7.51 19.36
N LYS A 92 -0.92 8.41 19.10
CA LYS A 92 -1.02 9.85 19.44
C LYS A 92 -2.00 10.60 18.53
N LEU A 93 -2.33 10.06 17.36
CA LEU A 93 -3.26 10.71 16.43
C LEU A 93 -4.71 10.54 16.90
N SER A 94 -5.30 11.62 17.39
CA SER A 94 -6.72 11.71 17.67
C SER A 94 -7.53 11.94 16.38
N PHE A 95 -7.78 10.88 15.63
CA PHE A 95 -8.72 10.98 14.50
C PHE A 95 -10.15 11.14 15.01
N LYS A 96 -10.86 12.17 14.52
CA LYS A 96 -12.31 12.38 14.71
C LYS A 96 -13.17 11.46 13.81
N ILE A 97 -12.57 10.42 13.25
CA ILE A 97 -13.30 9.40 12.50
C ILE A 97 -13.77 8.39 13.52
N ASP A 98 -15.07 8.07 13.49
CA ASP A 98 -15.69 7.13 14.41
C ASP A 98 -14.84 5.84 14.49
N SER A 99 -14.17 5.66 15.62
CA SER A 99 -13.15 4.61 15.80
C SER A 99 -13.76 3.22 15.73
N ASP A 100 -15.08 3.13 15.91
CA ASP A 100 -15.84 1.89 15.97
C ASP A 100 -16.35 1.45 14.59
N ALA A 101 -16.30 2.34 13.60
CA ALA A 101 -16.63 2.03 12.22
C ALA A 101 -15.50 1.23 11.55
N SER A 102 -15.87 0.28 10.68
CA SER A 102 -14.92 -0.58 9.97
C SER A 102 -15.36 -0.85 8.54
N THR A 103 -14.38 -0.96 7.64
CA THR A 103 -14.57 -1.37 6.24
C THR A 103 -13.97 -2.76 6.03
N THR A 104 -14.41 -3.48 4.99
CA THR A 104 -13.84 -4.80 4.64
C THR A 104 -13.47 -4.84 3.16
N PRO A 105 -12.39 -4.15 2.75
CA PRO A 105 -11.94 -4.21 1.36
C PRO A 105 -11.51 -5.63 0.98
N LYS A 106 -11.78 -5.99 -0.28
CA LYS A 106 -11.26 -7.19 -0.93
C LYS A 106 -9.94 -6.83 -1.61
N LEU A 107 -8.82 -7.16 -0.99
CA LEU A 107 -7.48 -6.80 -1.45
C LEU A 107 -6.94 -7.86 -2.42
N TYR A 108 -6.39 -7.41 -3.54
CA TYR A 108 -5.77 -8.24 -4.58
C TYR A 108 -4.27 -7.96 -4.65
N LEU A 109 -3.51 -8.68 -3.83
CA LEU A 109 -2.07 -8.45 -3.67
C LEU A 109 -1.27 -9.61 -4.24
N ASP A 110 -0.01 -9.37 -4.58
CA ASP A 110 0.93 -10.46 -4.83
C ASP A 110 1.11 -11.34 -3.58
N ASP A 111 1.31 -12.63 -3.79
CA ASP A 111 1.48 -13.62 -2.72
C ASP A 111 2.70 -13.28 -1.85
N GLU A 112 3.78 -12.79 -2.45
CA GLU A 112 4.96 -12.32 -1.71
C GLU A 112 4.63 -11.15 -0.77
N ILE A 113 3.74 -10.26 -1.18
CA ILE A 113 3.27 -9.14 -0.33
C ILE A 113 2.42 -9.69 0.81
N TRP A 114 1.53 -10.66 0.54
CA TRP A 114 0.76 -11.31 1.59
C TRP A 114 1.65 -11.98 2.62
N ASN A 115 2.61 -12.79 2.16
CA ASN A 115 3.57 -13.48 3.02
C ASN A 115 4.41 -12.49 3.83
N GLY A 116 4.81 -11.37 3.21
CA GLY A 116 5.48 -10.26 3.88
C GLY A 116 4.66 -9.65 5.01
N LEU A 117 3.41 -9.27 4.75
CA LEU A 117 2.49 -8.71 5.75
C LEU A 117 2.18 -9.71 6.88
N GLU A 118 2.06 -10.99 6.58
CA GLU A 118 1.84 -12.04 7.57
C GLU A 118 3.10 -12.27 8.43
N SER A 119 4.29 -12.18 7.85
CA SER A 119 5.56 -12.29 8.59
C SER A 119 5.72 -11.18 9.65
N TYR A 120 5.22 -9.98 9.34
CA TYR A 120 5.24 -8.83 10.23
C TYR A 120 4.38 -9.04 11.50
N GLN A 121 3.36 -9.89 11.43
CA GLN A 121 2.54 -10.23 12.61
C GLN A 121 3.35 -10.86 13.75
N ARG A 122 4.46 -11.53 13.40
CA ARG A 122 5.40 -12.14 14.35
C ARG A 122 6.64 -11.27 14.57
N LYS A 123 7.17 -10.66 13.50
CA LYS A 123 8.39 -9.83 13.55
C LYS A 123 8.28 -8.68 14.56
N PHE A 124 7.08 -8.11 14.71
CA PHE A 124 6.85 -6.95 15.60
C PHE A 124 6.21 -7.34 16.94
N MET A 125 6.26 -8.61 17.32
CA MET A 125 5.94 -9.00 18.68
C MET A 125 7.11 -8.58 19.58
N GLY A 126 6.86 -7.67 20.53
CA GLY A 126 7.84 -7.37 21.58
C GLY A 126 8.19 -8.64 22.38
N GLU A 127 9.37 -8.68 22.99
CA GLU A 127 9.95 -9.89 23.63
C GLU A 127 9.03 -10.55 24.68
N ASN A 128 8.13 -9.77 25.31
CA ASN A 128 7.19 -10.25 26.32
C ASN A 128 5.78 -10.54 25.78
N ASN A 129 5.51 -10.26 24.51
CA ASN A 129 4.18 -10.37 23.93
C ASN A 129 3.98 -11.76 23.36
N ARG A 130 3.08 -12.56 23.96
CA ARG A 130 2.81 -13.95 23.49
C ARG A 130 1.76 -14.02 22.39
N ARG A 131 1.09 -12.90 22.07
CA ARG A 131 -0.02 -12.88 21.12
C ARG A 131 0.43 -12.32 19.77
N ILE A 132 0.23 -13.12 18.73
CA ILE A 132 0.44 -12.70 17.33
C ILE A 132 -0.44 -11.48 17.03
N LEU A 133 0.16 -10.45 16.44
CA LEU A 133 -0.56 -9.24 16.04
C LEU A 133 -1.58 -9.57 14.94
N ARG A 134 -2.71 -8.85 14.90
CA ARG A 134 -3.71 -9.07 13.86
C ARG A 134 -3.21 -8.52 12.52
N LEU A 135 -3.45 -9.24 11.43
CA LEU A 135 -3.12 -8.78 10.08
C LEU A 135 -3.72 -7.41 9.76
N SER A 136 -4.94 -7.13 10.23
CA SER A 136 -5.58 -5.81 10.07
C SER A 136 -4.80 -4.68 10.75
N TYR A 137 -4.16 -4.95 11.88
CA TYR A 137 -3.30 -3.99 12.57
C TYR A 137 -2.00 -3.76 11.80
N ILE A 138 -1.38 -4.84 11.29
CA ILE A 138 -0.18 -4.72 10.44
C ILE A 138 -0.46 -3.89 9.19
N ILE A 139 -1.56 -4.19 8.48
CA ILE A 139 -1.96 -3.42 7.29
C ILE A 139 -2.22 -1.96 7.66
N LYS A 140 -2.88 -1.70 8.81
CA LYS A 140 -3.09 -0.33 9.32
C LYS A 140 -1.76 0.40 9.56
N LEU A 141 -0.80 -0.23 10.22
CA LEU A 141 0.54 0.34 10.47
C LEU A 141 1.29 0.64 9.16
N VAL A 142 1.32 -0.32 8.24
CA VAL A 142 2.00 -0.16 6.95
C VAL A 142 1.38 1.00 6.15
N ILE A 143 0.05 1.09 6.09
CA ILE A 143 -0.64 2.21 5.45
C ILE A 143 -0.31 3.53 6.15
N PHE A 144 -0.29 3.54 7.48
CA PHE A 144 0.04 4.72 8.26
C PHE A 144 1.47 5.22 7.99
N ALA A 145 2.46 4.31 7.84
CA ALA A 145 3.81 4.67 7.43
C ALA A 145 3.81 5.41 6.08
N GLY A 146 3.10 4.87 5.09
CA GLY A 146 2.97 5.51 3.77
C GLY A 146 2.28 6.87 3.84
N TYR A 147 1.21 6.97 4.64
CA TYR A 147 0.50 8.23 4.88
C TYR A 147 1.41 9.30 5.50
N LYS A 148 2.22 8.92 6.50
CA LYS A 148 3.21 9.81 7.12
C LYS A 148 4.31 10.26 6.16
N GLN A 149 4.82 9.35 5.32
CA GLN A 149 5.81 9.70 4.29
C GLN A 149 5.22 10.75 3.35
N TYR A 150 3.99 10.52 2.88
CA TYR A 150 3.27 11.44 2.00
C TYR A 150 3.03 12.82 2.63
N GLN A 151 2.62 12.90 3.90
CA GLN A 151 2.41 14.20 4.55
C GLN A 151 3.67 15.09 4.56
N LYS A 152 4.87 14.50 4.53
CA LYS A 152 6.14 15.24 4.43
C LYS A 152 6.45 15.74 3.01
N GLU A 153 5.82 15.19 1.98
CA GLU A 153 6.06 15.58 0.58
C GLU A 153 5.17 16.76 0.13
N ILE A 154 4.08 17.04 0.86
CA ILE A 154 3.17 18.16 0.58
C ILE A 154 3.57 19.43 1.37
N LEU A 155 4.25 19.27 2.51
CA LEU A 155 4.74 20.36 3.36
C LEU A 155 6.11 20.84 2.91
#